data_AF-A0A3L7XR98-F1
#
_entry.id   AF-A0A3L7XR98-F1
#
_cell.length_a   1.000
_cell.length_b   1.000
_cell.length_c   1.000
_cell.angle_alpha   90.00
_cell.angle_beta   90.00
_cell.angle_gamma   90.00
#
_symmetry.space_group_name_H-M   'P 1'
#
loop_
_entity.id
_entity.type
_entity.pdbx_description
1 polymer ?
#
loop_
_entity_poly.entity_id
_entity_poly.type
_entity_poly.pdbx_seq_one_letter_code
_entity_poly.pdbx_strand_id
1 'polypeptide(L)'
;MENRIIEFVSGLRAAGVRISVAESRDAFLASSNVPVPQRETFRVALRTTLIKAERDREIFDRLFPMYFGGDPPEQQPVGQNLQPADSETLQQMLHELQAELSEMLRDLLQGKAPAEDQLRAQLGRLPTRVDPRMLPRVERELLRRLGVAQMLREIEALLDALERAGMPATTLQALRAEIEQNLQALDAQVARFVGQQWRERAAQMPAEEASDAGLADRPFQSLGDADYAQLQREVRRLAARVRTRAALRHKRGRGRLLDAKTTLRANVRHGGVPFALHFKRRHPKPK
;
A
#
# COMPACT_ATOMS: atom_id res chain seq x y z
N MET A 1 17.47 -1.40 21.11
CA MET A 1 17.24 -2.63 20.32
C MET A 1 15.95 -3.32 20.73
N GLU A 2 15.74 -3.57 22.03
CA GLU A 2 14.54 -4.26 22.54
C GLU A 2 13.22 -3.59 22.11
N ASN A 3 13.07 -2.28 22.31
CA ASN A 3 11.88 -1.54 21.85
C ASN A 3 11.58 -1.74 20.36
N ARG A 4 12.62 -1.80 19.53
CA ARG A 4 12.50 -1.97 18.08
C ARG A 4 12.00 -3.37 17.70
N ILE A 5 12.32 -4.39 18.51
CA ILE A 5 11.77 -5.74 18.39
C ILE A 5 10.29 -5.77 18.81
N ILE A 6 9.91 -5.06 19.88
CA ILE A 6 8.49 -4.95 20.31
C ILE A 6 7.65 -4.31 19.20
N GLU A 7 8.12 -3.19 18.64
CA GLU A 7 7.46 -2.49 17.54
C GLU A 7 7.35 -3.37 16.29
N PHE A 8 8.40 -4.15 15.99
CA PHE A 8 8.41 -5.07 14.86
C PHE A 8 7.41 -6.22 15.03
N VAL A 9 7.36 -6.85 16.21
CA VAL A 9 6.37 -7.89 16.54
C VAL A 9 4.96 -7.33 16.46
N SER A 10 4.75 -6.11 16.94
CA SER A 10 3.46 -5.42 16.85
C SER A 10 3.08 -5.13 15.40
N GLY A 11 4.03 -4.71 14.57
CA GLY A 11 3.85 -4.54 13.13
C GLY A 11 3.46 -5.84 12.42
N LEU A 12 4.17 -6.94 12.69
CA LEU A 12 3.85 -8.24 12.12
C LEU A 12 2.43 -8.70 12.51
N ARG A 13 2.02 -8.48 13.77
CA ARG A 13 0.65 -8.77 14.20
C ARG A 13 -0.38 -7.89 13.50
N ALA A 14 -0.12 -6.59 13.34
CA ALA A 14 -0.98 -5.68 12.58
C ALA A 14 -1.09 -6.06 11.10
N ALA A 15 -0.05 -6.66 10.54
CA ALA A 15 -0.04 -7.26 9.20
C ALA A 15 -0.74 -8.64 9.13
N GLY A 16 -1.29 -9.14 10.24
CA GLY A 16 -2.03 -10.40 10.29
C GLY A 16 -1.20 -11.65 10.60
N VAL A 17 0.09 -11.50 10.90
CA VAL A 17 0.96 -12.61 11.32
C VAL A 17 0.65 -13.01 12.77
N ARG A 18 0.37 -14.28 13.00
CA ARG A 18 0.10 -14.80 14.35
C ARG A 18 1.41 -15.00 15.09
N ILE A 19 1.63 -14.21 16.14
CA ILE A 19 2.80 -14.31 17.01
C ILE A 19 2.33 -14.37 18.46
N SER A 20 2.59 -15.48 19.12
CA SER A 20 2.34 -15.70 20.55
C SER A 20 3.33 -14.94 21.44
N VAL A 21 3.02 -14.87 22.73
CA VAL A 21 3.93 -14.29 23.73
C VAL A 21 5.20 -15.13 23.87
N ALA A 22 5.09 -16.46 23.77
CA ALA A 22 6.23 -17.38 23.82
C ALA A 22 7.20 -17.13 22.66
N GLU A 23 6.69 -17.03 21.42
CA GLU A 23 7.51 -16.71 20.24
C GLU A 23 8.15 -15.34 20.33
N SER A 24 7.45 -14.36 20.92
CA SER A 24 8.02 -13.04 21.18
C SER A 24 9.22 -13.14 22.13
N ARG A 25 9.08 -13.91 23.22
CA ARG A 25 10.18 -14.18 24.17
C ARG A 25 11.35 -14.90 23.52
N ASP A 26 11.07 -15.91 22.70
CA ASP A 26 12.11 -16.67 21.99
C ASP A 26 12.87 -15.77 21.01
N ALA A 27 12.18 -14.84 20.34
CA ALA A 27 12.80 -13.84 19.48
C ALA A 27 13.71 -12.89 20.26
N PHE A 28 13.31 -12.45 21.47
CA PHE A 28 14.19 -11.68 22.36
C PHE A 28 15.43 -12.46 22.74
N LEU A 29 15.28 -13.70 23.23
CA LEU A 29 16.40 -14.55 23.62
C LEU A 29 17.36 -14.80 22.45
N ALA A 30 16.83 -15.09 21.27
CA ALA A 30 17.66 -15.26 20.07
C ALA A 30 18.40 -13.97 19.70
N SER A 31 17.72 -12.82 19.79
CA SER A 31 18.30 -11.51 19.47
C SER A 31 19.45 -11.10 20.39
N SER A 32 19.37 -11.44 21.68
CA SER A 32 20.42 -11.14 22.66
C SER A 32 21.70 -11.93 22.45
N ASN A 33 21.62 -13.05 21.72
CA ASN A 33 22.75 -13.93 21.42
C ASN A 33 23.35 -13.69 20.02
N VAL A 34 22.76 -12.80 19.21
CA VAL A 34 23.27 -12.47 17.87
C VAL A 34 23.95 -11.10 17.90
N PRO A 35 25.27 -11.01 17.66
CA PRO A 35 25.94 -9.73 17.58
C PRO A 35 25.44 -8.92 16.37
N VAL A 36 25.12 -7.65 16.63
CA VAL A 36 24.52 -6.65 15.72
C VAL A 36 25.20 -6.49 14.34
N PRO A 37 26.53 -6.70 14.15
CA PRO A 37 27.17 -6.52 12.84
C PRO A 37 26.68 -7.51 11.77
N GLN A 38 26.08 -8.64 12.15
CA GLN A 38 25.59 -9.65 11.20
C GLN A 38 24.09 -9.51 10.98
N ARG A 39 23.69 -8.49 10.22
CA ARG A 39 22.28 -8.18 9.88
C ARG A 39 21.51 -9.40 9.35
N GLU A 40 22.13 -10.21 8.49
CA GLU A 40 21.51 -11.42 7.96
C GLU A 40 21.33 -12.50 9.03
N THR A 41 22.32 -12.72 9.90
CA THR A 41 22.19 -13.65 11.03
C THR A 41 21.06 -13.22 11.97
N PHE A 42 20.96 -11.92 12.25
CA PHE A 42 19.88 -11.34 13.06
C PHE A 42 18.52 -11.53 12.40
N ARG A 43 18.42 -11.28 11.08
CA ARG A 43 17.22 -11.51 10.30
C ARG A 43 16.78 -12.98 10.36
N VAL A 44 17.71 -13.90 10.16
CA VAL A 44 17.43 -15.35 10.18
C VAL A 44 16.98 -15.81 11.57
N ALA A 45 17.61 -15.31 12.64
CA ALA A 45 17.22 -15.63 14.02
C ALA A 45 15.79 -15.17 14.33
N LEU A 46 15.44 -13.93 13.98
CA LEU A 46 14.08 -13.41 14.13
C LEU A 46 13.07 -14.17 13.25
N ARG A 47 13.42 -14.48 12.00
CA ARG A 47 12.54 -15.24 11.12
C ARG A 47 12.23 -16.63 11.68
N THR A 48 13.23 -17.32 12.20
CA THR A 48 13.10 -18.68 12.73
C THR A 48 12.25 -18.74 13.99
N THR A 49 12.37 -17.72 14.85
CA THR A 49 11.60 -17.62 16.10
C THR A 49 10.16 -17.18 15.85
N LEU A 50 9.93 -16.21 14.95
CA LEU A 50 8.63 -15.56 14.77
C LEU A 50 7.74 -16.16 13.68
N ILE A 51 8.28 -16.79 12.64
CA ILE A 51 7.52 -17.22 11.45
C ILE A 51 7.33 -18.74 11.42
N LYS A 52 6.08 -19.20 11.45
CA LYS A 52 5.71 -20.63 11.44
C LYS A 52 5.00 -21.11 10.17
N ALA A 53 4.57 -20.19 9.32
CA ALA A 53 3.90 -20.51 8.06
C ALA A 53 4.60 -19.83 6.89
N GLU A 54 4.75 -20.54 5.78
CA GLU A 54 5.44 -20.02 4.58
C GLU A 54 4.78 -18.75 4.03
N ARG A 55 3.44 -18.65 4.13
CA ARG A 55 2.70 -17.45 3.72
C ARG A 55 3.11 -16.18 4.46
N ASP A 56 3.59 -16.31 5.70
CA ASP A 56 3.95 -15.16 6.56
C ASP A 56 5.40 -14.71 6.32
N ARG A 57 6.18 -15.52 5.58
CA ARG A 57 7.57 -15.23 5.24
C ARG A 57 7.71 -13.97 4.38
N GLU A 58 6.85 -13.80 3.39
CA GLU A 58 6.87 -12.62 2.54
C GLU A 58 6.59 -11.35 3.35
N ILE A 59 5.61 -11.39 4.26
CA ILE A 59 5.30 -10.25 5.13
C ILE A 59 6.50 -9.91 6.01
N PHE A 60 7.15 -10.92 6.59
CA PHE A 60 8.37 -10.72 7.38
C PHE A 60 9.47 -10.06 6.56
N ASP A 61 9.79 -10.59 5.37
CA ASP A 61 10.87 -10.09 4.52
C ASP A 61 10.60 -8.66 4.04
N ARG A 62 9.32 -8.26 3.93
CA ARG A 62 8.92 -6.88 3.61
C ARG A 62 9.06 -5.94 4.80
N LEU A 63 8.62 -6.36 5.98
CA LEU A 63 8.61 -5.48 7.17
C LEU A 63 9.99 -5.37 7.80
N PHE A 64 10.82 -6.41 7.77
CA PHE A 64 12.10 -6.42 8.45
C PHE A 64 13.01 -5.22 8.07
N PRO A 65 13.20 -4.88 6.77
CA PRO A 65 13.96 -3.69 6.38
C PRO A 65 13.38 -2.38 6.90
N MET A 66 12.08 -2.27 7.16
CA MET A 66 11.46 -1.02 7.63
C MET A 66 11.76 -0.72 9.11
N TYR A 67 12.04 -1.75 9.91
CA TYR A 67 12.35 -1.63 11.34
C TYR A 67 13.84 -1.71 11.63
N PHE A 68 14.58 -2.48 10.82
CA PHE A 68 16.00 -2.74 11.04
C PHE A 68 16.89 -2.24 9.91
N GLY A 69 16.33 -1.64 8.84
CA GLY A 69 17.03 -0.93 7.76
C GLY A 69 18.12 0.02 8.22
N GLY A 70 19.18 0.12 7.42
CA GLY A 70 20.10 1.26 7.51
C GLY A 70 19.45 2.50 6.90
N ASP A 71 20.05 3.67 7.15
CA ASP A 71 19.66 4.88 6.44
C ASP A 71 19.96 4.72 4.94
N PRO A 72 19.09 5.26 4.05
CA PRO A 72 19.37 5.26 2.62
C PRO A 72 20.69 5.98 2.37
N PRO A 73 21.44 5.58 1.32
CA PRO A 73 22.69 6.24 0.98
C PRO A 73 22.46 7.75 0.80
N GLU A 74 23.40 8.54 1.31
CA GLU A 74 23.37 9.99 1.13
C GLU A 74 23.50 10.32 -0.36
N GLN A 75 22.62 11.18 -0.85
CA GLN A 75 22.69 11.67 -2.22
C GLN A 75 23.82 12.70 -2.30
N GLN A 76 24.60 12.62 -3.36
CA GLN A 76 25.72 13.52 -3.59
C GLN A 76 25.42 14.39 -4.82
N PRO A 77 25.80 15.68 -4.81
CA PRO A 77 25.66 16.49 -6.01
C PRO A 77 26.48 15.89 -7.15
N VAL A 78 25.83 15.74 -8.29
CA VAL A 78 26.36 15.10 -9.47
C VAL A 78 27.42 16.01 -10.10
N GLY A 79 28.53 15.43 -10.53
CA GLY A 79 29.61 16.15 -11.21
C GLY A 79 30.64 16.81 -10.29
N GLN A 80 30.60 16.56 -8.97
CA GLN A 80 31.56 17.13 -8.02
C GLN A 80 33.00 16.66 -8.23
N ASN A 81 33.18 15.43 -8.72
CA ASN A 81 34.49 14.81 -8.90
C ASN A 81 35.05 14.98 -10.32
N LEU A 82 34.41 15.83 -11.14
CA LEU A 82 34.82 16.05 -12.52
C LEU A 82 36.03 16.97 -12.63
N GLN A 83 36.73 16.89 -13.76
CA GLN A 83 37.75 17.89 -14.09
C GLN A 83 37.11 19.27 -14.31
N PRO A 84 37.84 20.37 -14.08
CA PRO A 84 37.30 21.72 -14.21
C PRO A 84 36.62 22.00 -15.56
N ALA A 85 37.25 21.59 -16.68
CA ALA A 85 36.69 21.78 -18.02
C ALA A 85 35.38 21.01 -18.24
N ASP A 86 35.29 19.77 -17.76
CA ASP A 86 34.07 18.95 -17.85
C ASP A 86 32.96 19.52 -16.95
N SER A 87 33.31 20.04 -15.78
CA SER A 87 32.37 20.68 -14.85
C SER A 87 31.77 21.97 -15.42
N GLU A 88 32.58 22.79 -16.12
CA GLU A 88 32.10 23.99 -16.81
C GLU A 88 31.12 23.63 -17.94
N THR A 89 31.45 22.60 -18.73
CA THR A 89 30.60 22.10 -19.81
C THR A 89 29.26 21.60 -19.26
N LEU A 90 29.27 20.84 -18.16
CA LEU A 90 28.07 20.38 -17.48
C LEU A 90 27.23 21.55 -16.97
N GLN A 91 27.83 22.54 -16.32
CA GLN A 91 27.13 23.70 -15.80
C GLN A 91 26.51 24.56 -16.91
N GLN A 92 27.21 24.75 -18.03
CA GLN A 92 26.68 25.46 -19.20
C GLN A 92 25.45 24.74 -19.76
N MET A 93 25.53 23.42 -19.96
CA MET A 93 24.41 22.63 -20.47
C MET A 93 23.21 22.64 -19.51
N LEU A 94 23.44 22.55 -18.21
CA LEU A 94 22.37 22.66 -17.20
C LEU A 94 21.71 24.04 -17.19
N HIS A 95 22.47 25.10 -17.48
CA HIS A 95 21.93 26.46 -17.60
C HIS A 95 21.09 26.62 -18.87
N GLU A 96 21.56 26.10 -20.00
CA GLU A 96 20.84 26.13 -21.28
C GLU A 96 19.50 25.37 -21.19
N LEU A 97 19.50 24.19 -20.56
CA LEU A 97 18.32 23.35 -20.44
C LEU A 97 17.45 23.67 -19.21
N GLN A 98 17.77 24.71 -18.43
CA GLN A 98 17.15 24.97 -17.12
C GLN A 98 15.61 25.08 -17.17
N ALA A 99 15.06 25.63 -18.26
CA ALA A 99 13.63 25.77 -18.46
C ALA A 99 12.92 24.47 -18.87
N GLU A 100 13.67 23.52 -19.42
CA GLU A 100 13.17 22.23 -19.90
C GLU A 100 13.26 21.14 -18.81
N LEU A 101 14.26 21.23 -17.93
CA LEU A 101 14.47 20.27 -16.85
C LEU A 101 13.43 20.45 -15.74
N SER A 102 12.80 19.34 -15.36
CA SER A 102 11.90 19.27 -14.21
C SER A 102 12.63 19.71 -12.93
N GLU A 103 11.89 20.33 -12.02
CA GLU A 103 12.41 20.73 -10.69
C GLU A 103 12.97 19.50 -9.94
N MET A 104 12.27 18.37 -10.04
CA MET A 104 12.69 17.11 -9.43
C MET A 104 14.02 16.59 -9.96
N LEU A 105 14.29 16.69 -11.28
CA LEU A 105 15.60 16.32 -11.82
C LEU A 105 16.69 17.25 -11.30
N ARG A 106 16.43 18.56 -11.23
CA ARG A 106 17.39 19.54 -10.70
C ARG A 106 17.74 19.24 -9.24
N ASP A 107 16.75 18.90 -8.43
CA ASP A 107 16.98 18.50 -7.04
C ASP A 107 17.82 17.22 -6.96
N LEU A 108 17.52 16.20 -7.79
CA LEU A 108 18.31 14.97 -7.85
C LEU A 108 19.78 15.24 -8.22
N LEU A 109 20.03 16.09 -9.23
CA LEU A 109 21.38 16.45 -9.66
C LEU A 109 22.14 17.25 -8.59
N GLN A 110 21.43 18.03 -7.77
CA GLN A 110 22.01 18.77 -6.65
C GLN A 110 22.15 17.91 -5.38
N GLY A 111 21.84 16.62 -5.43
CA GLY A 111 21.87 15.73 -4.26
C GLY A 111 20.80 16.07 -3.21
N LYS A 112 19.74 16.79 -3.60
CA LYS A 112 18.62 17.13 -2.71
C LYS A 112 17.58 16.02 -2.73
N ALA A 113 17.27 15.50 -1.56
CA ALA A 113 16.16 14.59 -1.36
C ALA A 113 14.82 15.32 -1.44
N PRO A 114 13.75 14.70 -1.95
CA PRO A 114 12.40 15.25 -1.83
C PRO A 114 12.04 15.45 -0.37
N ALA A 115 11.45 16.60 -0.06
CA ALA A 115 10.99 16.89 1.30
C ALA A 115 9.90 15.90 1.72
N GLU A 116 9.88 15.50 3.00
CA GLU A 116 8.86 14.57 3.52
C GLU A 116 7.43 15.09 3.29
N ASP A 117 7.22 16.41 3.37
CA ASP A 117 5.92 17.03 3.08
C ASP A 117 5.47 16.84 1.64
N GLN A 118 6.40 16.87 0.68
CA GLN A 118 6.13 16.62 -0.73
C GLN A 118 5.76 15.14 -0.95
N LEU A 119 6.51 14.22 -0.34
CA LEU A 119 6.19 12.79 -0.37
C LEU A 119 4.82 12.50 0.24
N ARG A 120 4.50 13.16 1.35
CA ARG A 120 3.21 13.05 2.03
C ARG A 120 2.06 13.57 1.18
N ALA A 121 2.23 14.71 0.53
CA ALA A 121 1.24 15.29 -0.37
C ALA A 121 0.95 14.34 -1.55
N GLN A 122 1.98 13.72 -2.12
CA GLN A 122 1.86 12.81 -3.26
C GLN A 122 1.29 11.43 -2.91
N LEU A 123 1.67 10.89 -1.75
CA LEU A 123 1.15 9.63 -1.22
C LEU A 123 -0.33 9.77 -0.85
N GLY A 124 -0.67 10.90 -0.23
CA GLY A 124 -1.98 11.13 0.37
C GLY A 124 -2.22 10.22 1.59
N ARG A 125 -3.49 9.93 1.88
CA ARG A 125 -3.86 9.11 3.04
C ARG A 125 -3.84 7.62 2.68
N LEU A 126 -2.90 6.87 3.26
CA LEU A 126 -2.97 5.40 3.20
C LEU A 126 -4.27 4.87 3.81
N PRO A 127 -4.88 3.81 3.23
CA PRO A 127 -5.99 3.09 3.85
C PRO A 127 -5.65 2.65 5.28
N THR A 128 -6.67 2.50 6.12
CA THR A 128 -6.47 2.01 7.50
C THR A 128 -5.91 0.58 7.53
N ARG A 129 -6.23 -0.22 6.50
CA ARG A 129 -5.75 -1.59 6.34
C ARG A 129 -5.04 -1.69 4.99
N VAL A 130 -3.72 -1.67 5.01
CA VAL A 130 -2.87 -1.93 3.84
C VAL A 130 -2.07 -3.18 4.11
N ASP A 131 -2.28 -4.22 3.30
CA ASP A 131 -1.44 -5.41 3.32
C ASP A 131 0.00 -4.98 2.94
N PRO A 132 1.02 -5.31 3.77
CA PRO A 132 2.42 -5.02 3.45
C PRO A 132 2.88 -5.50 2.07
N ARG A 133 2.28 -6.56 1.53
CA ARG A 133 2.57 -7.05 0.16
C ARG A 133 2.22 -6.04 -0.92
N MET A 134 1.34 -5.08 -0.63
CA MET A 134 0.96 -4.01 -1.56
C MET A 134 1.91 -2.81 -1.51
N LEU A 135 2.77 -2.68 -0.50
CA LEU A 135 3.67 -1.53 -0.34
C LEU A 135 4.56 -1.28 -1.57
N PRO A 136 5.14 -2.30 -2.25
CA PRO A 136 5.90 -2.09 -3.48
C PRO A 136 5.08 -1.48 -4.62
N ARG A 137 3.77 -1.73 -4.65
CA ARG A 137 2.88 -1.09 -5.63
C ARG A 137 2.62 0.37 -5.28
N VAL A 138 2.50 0.68 -3.98
CA VAL A 138 2.34 2.04 -3.47
C VAL A 138 3.62 2.87 -3.72
N GLU A 139 4.79 2.30 -3.45
CA GLU A 139 6.10 2.90 -3.74
C GLU A 139 6.26 3.24 -5.22
N ARG A 140 6.02 2.27 -6.11
CA ARG A 140 6.04 2.48 -7.56
C ARG A 140 5.03 3.55 -8.02
N GLU A 141 3.85 3.57 -7.43
CA GLU A 141 2.84 4.59 -7.72
C GLU A 141 3.32 5.98 -7.26
N LEU A 142 3.97 6.07 -6.10
CA LEU A 142 4.53 7.32 -5.59
C LEU A 142 5.66 7.83 -6.51
N LEU A 143 6.60 6.97 -6.89
CA LEU A 143 7.66 7.31 -7.86
C LEU A 143 7.08 7.76 -9.21
N ARG A 144 6.00 7.13 -9.67
CA ARG A 144 5.30 7.55 -10.89
C ARG A 144 4.72 8.96 -10.75
N ARG A 145 4.11 9.28 -9.61
CA ARG A 145 3.55 10.62 -9.33
C ARG A 145 4.63 11.70 -9.14
N LEU A 146 5.79 11.32 -8.62
CA LEU A 146 6.98 12.18 -8.56
C LEU A 146 7.60 12.45 -9.94
N GLY A 147 7.14 11.78 -10.99
CA GLY A 147 7.62 12.03 -12.35
C GLY A 147 8.96 11.36 -12.67
N VAL A 148 9.35 10.29 -11.97
CA VAL A 148 10.63 9.58 -12.23
C VAL A 148 10.74 9.11 -13.68
N ALA A 149 9.63 8.68 -14.30
CA ALA A 149 9.62 8.30 -15.72
C ALA A 149 9.91 9.46 -16.68
N GLN A 150 9.53 10.69 -16.31
CA GLN A 150 9.89 11.88 -17.07
C GLN A 150 11.36 12.25 -16.83
N MET A 151 11.80 12.23 -15.58
CA MET A 151 13.18 12.48 -15.19
C MET A 151 14.18 11.58 -15.92
N LEU A 152 13.90 10.28 -16.07
CA LEU A 152 14.76 9.36 -16.82
C LEU A 152 14.95 9.80 -18.28
N ARG A 153 13.90 10.32 -18.94
CA ARG A 153 14.01 10.86 -20.30
C ARG A 153 14.82 12.14 -20.36
N GLU A 154 14.65 13.02 -19.37
CA GLU A 154 15.42 14.25 -19.25
C GLU A 154 16.92 13.97 -18.99
N ILE A 155 17.23 12.94 -18.20
CA ILE A 155 18.60 12.44 -17.97
C ILE A 155 19.21 11.93 -19.28
N GLU A 156 18.48 11.12 -20.04
CA GLU A 156 18.95 10.63 -21.35
C GLU A 156 19.23 11.80 -22.30
N ALA A 157 18.31 12.77 -22.40
CA ALA A 157 18.51 13.96 -23.23
C ALA A 157 19.72 14.80 -22.80
N LEU A 158 19.94 14.95 -21.49
CA LEU A 158 21.11 15.65 -20.94
C LEU A 158 22.41 14.93 -21.31
N LEU A 159 22.48 13.61 -21.12
CA LEU A 159 23.67 12.80 -21.45
C LEU A 159 23.99 12.87 -22.94
N ASP A 160 22.98 12.79 -23.81
CA ASP A 160 23.14 12.93 -25.26
C ASP A 160 23.66 14.33 -25.65
N ALA A 161 23.18 15.38 -24.97
CA ALA A 161 23.64 16.75 -25.22
C ALA A 161 25.11 16.94 -24.81
N LEU A 162 25.52 16.36 -23.68
CA LEU A 162 26.91 16.37 -23.22
C LEU A 162 27.84 15.58 -24.16
N GLU A 163 27.37 14.46 -24.70
CA GLU A 163 28.12 13.71 -25.71
C GLU A 163 28.35 14.55 -26.98
N ARG A 164 27.32 15.26 -27.47
CA ARG A 164 27.45 16.16 -28.63
C ARG A 164 28.35 17.37 -28.36
N ALA A 165 28.40 17.83 -27.11
CA ALA A 165 29.32 18.90 -26.67
C ALA A 165 30.79 18.43 -26.61
N GLY A 166 31.07 17.15 -26.87
CA GLY A 166 32.43 16.60 -26.92
C GLY A 166 32.93 16.07 -25.58
N MET A 167 32.05 15.83 -24.60
CA MET A 167 32.43 15.25 -23.32
C MET A 167 32.95 13.80 -23.52
N PRO A 168 34.08 13.42 -22.92
CA PRO A 168 34.65 12.09 -23.14
C PRO A 168 33.75 10.99 -22.55
N ALA A 169 33.72 9.83 -23.21
CA ALA A 169 32.87 8.70 -22.83
C ALA A 169 33.13 8.20 -21.39
N THR A 170 34.36 8.30 -20.90
CA THR A 170 34.72 7.95 -19.51
C THR A 170 34.04 8.85 -18.50
N THR A 171 33.94 10.15 -18.80
CA THR A 171 33.26 11.13 -17.95
C THR A 171 31.74 10.92 -17.97
N LEU A 172 31.16 10.65 -19.14
CA LEU A 172 29.73 10.31 -19.25
C LEU A 172 29.35 9.04 -18.48
N GLN A 173 30.23 8.02 -18.48
CA GLN A 173 30.03 6.81 -17.69
C GLN A 173 30.06 7.07 -16.18
N ALA A 174 31.00 7.90 -15.71
CA ALA A 174 31.05 8.32 -14.31
C ALA A 174 29.78 9.08 -13.91
N LEU A 175 29.32 10.01 -14.76
CA LEU A 175 28.10 10.78 -14.55
C LEU A 175 26.86 9.89 -14.47
N ARG A 176 26.74 8.91 -15.38
CA ARG A 176 25.66 7.92 -15.35
C ARG A 176 25.66 7.13 -14.05
N ALA A 177 26.82 6.69 -13.58
CA ALA A 177 26.93 5.96 -12.32
C ALA A 177 26.51 6.80 -11.10
N GLU A 178 26.90 8.08 -11.04
CA GLU A 178 26.48 9.01 -9.99
C GLU A 178 24.95 9.23 -10.00
N ILE A 179 24.36 9.44 -11.17
CA ILE A 179 22.90 9.60 -11.32
C ILE A 179 22.16 8.32 -10.90
N GLU A 180 22.65 7.14 -11.31
CA GLU A 180 22.09 5.85 -10.90
C GLU A 180 22.12 5.66 -9.38
N GLN A 181 23.21 6.06 -8.71
CA GLN A 181 23.31 6.03 -7.25
C GLN A 181 22.28 6.96 -6.60
N ASN A 182 22.12 8.18 -7.11
CA ASN A 182 21.12 9.11 -6.58
C ASN A 182 19.68 8.63 -6.80
N LEU A 183 19.39 7.95 -7.90
CA LEU A 183 18.09 7.30 -8.16
C LEU A 183 17.83 6.12 -7.21
N GLN A 184 18.85 5.30 -6.94
CA GLN A 184 18.75 4.22 -5.94
C GLN A 184 18.50 4.78 -4.53
N ALA A 185 19.16 5.88 -4.18
CA ALA A 185 18.91 6.58 -2.93
C ALA A 185 17.46 7.09 -2.84
N LEU A 186 16.93 7.68 -3.92
CA LEU A 186 15.55 8.14 -4.00
C LEU A 186 14.54 6.98 -3.82
N ASP A 187 14.75 5.84 -4.49
CA ASP A 187 13.90 4.65 -4.35
C ASP A 187 13.90 4.15 -2.89
N ALA A 188 15.08 4.06 -2.27
CA ALA A 188 15.23 3.66 -0.88
C ALA A 188 14.55 4.65 0.10
N GLN A 189 14.62 5.95 -0.18
CA GLN A 189 13.93 6.99 0.60
C GLN A 189 12.40 6.85 0.48
N VAL A 190 11.89 6.62 -0.72
CA VAL A 190 10.45 6.38 -0.95
C VAL A 190 9.97 5.13 -0.22
N ALA A 191 10.69 4.02 -0.32
CA ALA A 191 10.38 2.78 0.40
C ALA A 191 10.37 3.00 1.92
N ARG A 192 11.37 3.73 2.44
CA ARG A 192 11.43 4.11 3.86
C ARG A 192 10.23 4.96 4.27
N PHE A 193 9.90 5.99 3.50
CA PHE A 193 8.80 6.90 3.80
C PHE A 193 7.46 6.15 3.82
N VAL A 194 7.17 5.35 2.79
CA VAL A 194 5.96 4.52 2.73
C VAL A 194 5.92 3.54 3.89
N GLY A 195 7.04 2.91 4.23
CA GLY A 195 7.17 2.03 5.39
C GLY A 195 6.92 2.73 6.73
N GLN A 196 7.45 3.95 6.93
CA GLN A 196 7.18 4.77 8.12
C GLN A 196 5.69 5.11 8.23
N GLN A 197 5.08 5.59 7.15
CA GLN A 197 3.65 5.91 7.13
C GLN A 197 2.77 4.69 7.43
N TRP A 198 3.18 3.51 6.95
CA TRP A 198 2.52 2.25 7.31
C TRP A 198 2.70 1.91 8.78
N ARG A 199 3.91 2.02 9.34
CA ARG A 199 4.21 1.71 10.75
C ARG A 199 3.43 2.59 11.71
N GLU A 200 3.36 3.88 11.45
CA GLU A 200 2.57 4.83 12.24
C GLU A 200 1.10 4.45 12.27
N ARG A 201 0.56 4.00 11.12
CA ARG A 201 -0.82 3.52 11.03
C ARG A 201 -1.02 2.19 11.75
N ALA A 202 -0.11 1.24 11.58
CA ALA A 202 -0.15 -0.05 12.25
C ALA A 202 -0.11 0.11 13.78
N ALA A 203 0.69 1.04 14.30
CA ALA A 203 0.78 1.34 15.73
C ALA A 203 -0.50 1.96 16.29
N GLN A 204 -1.29 2.67 15.47
CA GLN A 204 -2.58 3.26 15.85
C GLN A 204 -3.75 2.26 15.80
N MET A 205 -3.53 1.03 15.31
CA MET A 205 -4.59 0.02 15.22
C MET A 205 -4.85 -0.62 16.60
N PRO A 206 -6.13 -0.73 17.03
CA PRO A 206 -6.48 -1.51 18.23
C PRO A 206 -6.05 -2.98 18.07
N ALA A 207 -5.53 -3.59 19.14
CA ALA A 207 -5.07 -4.99 19.13
C ALA A 207 -6.18 -5.99 18.72
N GLU A 208 -7.44 -5.66 19.00
CA GLU A 208 -8.61 -6.45 18.61
C GLU A 208 -8.81 -6.47 17.08
N GLU A 209 -8.56 -5.34 16.40
CA GLU A 209 -8.70 -5.25 14.94
C GLU A 209 -7.53 -5.90 14.18
N ALA A 210 -6.32 -5.86 14.74
CA ALA A 210 -5.15 -6.56 14.20
C ALA A 210 -5.36 -8.09 14.20
N SER A 211 -6.06 -8.61 15.21
CA SER A 211 -6.41 -10.03 15.35
C SER A 211 -7.45 -10.49 14.30
N ASP A 212 -8.33 -9.57 13.90
CA ASP A 212 -9.45 -9.77 12.96
C ASP A 212 -9.00 -9.89 11.49
N ALA A 213 -7.84 -9.32 11.14
CA ALA A 213 -7.38 -9.05 9.78
C ALA A 213 -7.10 -10.28 8.89
N GLY A 214 -7.45 -11.49 9.33
CA GLY A 214 -7.26 -12.72 8.54
C GLY A 214 -8.40 -13.73 8.63
N LEU A 215 -9.48 -13.47 9.37
CA LEU A 215 -10.56 -14.46 9.54
C LEU A 215 -11.28 -14.81 8.22
N ALA A 216 -11.39 -13.87 7.29
CA ALA A 216 -12.12 -14.07 6.04
C ALA A 216 -11.41 -15.00 5.05
N ASP A 217 -10.07 -14.95 4.99
CA ASP A 217 -9.24 -15.71 4.03
C ASP A 217 -8.50 -16.89 4.68
N ARG A 218 -8.81 -17.21 5.95
CA ARG A 218 -8.23 -18.36 6.67
C ARG A 218 -8.95 -19.66 6.31
N PRO A 219 -8.23 -20.75 5.99
CA PRO A 219 -8.81 -22.08 5.92
C PRO A 219 -9.43 -22.48 7.27
N PHE A 220 -10.65 -23.01 7.27
CA PHE A 220 -11.41 -23.35 8.49
C PHE A 220 -10.66 -24.26 9.46
N GLN A 221 -9.74 -25.09 8.95
CA GLN A 221 -8.92 -26.03 9.71
C GLN A 221 -7.89 -25.32 10.62
N SER A 222 -7.60 -24.04 10.37
CA SER A 222 -6.60 -23.26 11.12
C SER A 222 -7.20 -22.30 12.16
N LEU A 223 -8.52 -22.34 12.34
CA LEU A 223 -9.25 -21.49 13.28
C LEU A 223 -9.30 -22.18 14.67
N GLY A 224 -8.90 -21.44 15.71
CA GLY A 224 -9.11 -21.88 17.10
C GLY A 224 -10.48 -21.49 17.64
N ASP A 225 -10.77 -21.83 18.89
CA ASP A 225 -12.09 -21.59 19.51
C ASP A 225 -12.49 -20.11 19.57
N ALA A 226 -11.53 -19.23 19.84
CA ALA A 226 -11.75 -17.78 19.85
C ALA A 226 -12.03 -17.23 18.45
N ASP A 227 -11.32 -17.73 17.43
CA ASP A 227 -11.55 -17.38 16.02
C ASP A 227 -12.95 -17.85 15.57
N TYR A 228 -13.36 -19.05 16.00
CA TYR A 228 -14.66 -19.60 15.65
C TYR A 228 -15.81 -18.79 16.25
N ALA A 229 -15.68 -18.36 17.51
CA ALA A 229 -16.65 -17.46 18.14
C ALA A 229 -16.76 -16.12 17.39
N GLN A 230 -15.64 -15.58 16.93
CA GLN A 230 -15.59 -14.34 16.15
C GLN A 230 -16.19 -14.51 14.74
N LEU A 231 -15.84 -15.59 14.04
CA LEU A 231 -16.42 -15.94 12.74
C LEU A 231 -17.94 -16.09 12.84
N GLN A 232 -18.43 -16.77 13.89
CA GLN A 232 -19.87 -16.90 14.12
C GLN A 232 -20.55 -15.55 14.31
N ARG A 233 -19.93 -14.59 15.01
CA ARG A 233 -20.48 -13.23 15.15
C ARG A 233 -20.58 -12.52 13.81
N GLU A 234 -19.52 -12.56 13.00
CA GLU A 234 -19.51 -11.90 11.69
C GLU A 234 -20.47 -12.56 10.69
N VAL A 235 -20.56 -13.90 10.66
CA VAL A 235 -21.55 -14.63 9.85
C VAL A 235 -22.98 -14.26 10.27
N ARG A 236 -23.27 -14.19 11.57
CA ARG A 236 -24.59 -13.77 12.07
C ARG A 236 -24.93 -12.34 11.64
N ARG A 237 -23.96 -11.43 11.69
CA ARG A 237 -24.12 -10.03 11.27
C ARG A 237 -24.40 -9.93 9.76
N LEU A 238 -23.65 -10.65 8.93
CA LEU A 238 -23.88 -10.70 7.48
C LEU A 238 -25.25 -11.31 7.15
N ALA A 239 -25.60 -12.42 7.80
CA ALA A 239 -26.90 -13.06 7.63
C ALA A 239 -28.07 -12.13 8.03
N ALA A 240 -27.91 -11.34 9.10
CA ALA A 240 -28.89 -10.33 9.47
C ALA A 240 -29.06 -9.27 8.39
N ARG A 241 -27.95 -8.75 7.84
CA ARG A 241 -27.95 -7.72 6.78
C ARG A 241 -28.59 -8.23 5.48
N VAL A 242 -28.37 -9.49 5.12
CA VAL A 242 -29.05 -10.16 3.99
C VAL A 242 -30.54 -10.31 4.28
N ARG A 243 -30.93 -10.75 5.49
CA ARG A 243 -32.34 -10.86 5.91
C ARG A 243 -33.08 -9.53 5.81
N THR A 244 -32.49 -8.42 6.27
CA THR A 244 -33.14 -7.10 6.21
C THR A 244 -33.37 -6.66 4.76
N ARG A 245 -32.40 -6.94 3.87
CA ARG A 245 -32.50 -6.60 2.44
C ARG A 245 -33.49 -7.50 1.68
N ALA A 246 -33.58 -8.78 2.03
CA ALA A 246 -34.60 -9.69 1.51
C ALA A 246 -36.01 -9.32 2.01
N ALA A 247 -36.16 -8.93 3.28
CA ALA A 247 -37.43 -8.51 3.86
C ALA A 247 -37.99 -7.22 3.22
N LEU A 248 -37.11 -6.28 2.83
CA LEU A 248 -37.50 -5.07 2.10
C LEU A 248 -38.15 -5.38 0.73
N ARG A 249 -37.74 -6.47 0.08
CA ARG A 249 -38.30 -6.89 -1.23
C ARG A 249 -39.70 -7.51 -1.13
N HIS A 250 -40.11 -7.92 0.07
CA HIS A 250 -41.39 -8.60 0.31
C HIS A 250 -42.34 -7.79 1.23
N LYS A 251 -42.47 -6.48 1.02
CA LYS A 251 -43.62 -5.75 1.58
C LYS A 251 -44.90 -6.26 0.92
N ARG A 252 -45.58 -7.19 1.60
CA ARG A 252 -46.92 -7.69 1.24
C ARG A 252 -47.86 -6.49 1.04
N GLY A 253 -48.52 -6.42 -0.12
CA GLY A 253 -49.56 -5.43 -0.39
C GLY A 253 -50.72 -5.53 0.61
N ARG A 254 -51.55 -4.47 0.70
CA ARG A 254 -52.63 -4.24 1.67
C ARG A 254 -53.80 -5.26 1.66
N GLY A 255 -53.56 -6.53 1.37
CA GLY A 255 -54.55 -7.62 1.45
C GLY A 255 -55.69 -7.57 0.41
N ARG A 256 -55.66 -6.63 -0.54
CA ARG A 256 -56.66 -6.53 -1.61
C ARG A 256 -56.23 -7.41 -2.78
N LEU A 257 -57.09 -8.34 -3.19
CA LEU A 257 -56.84 -9.16 -4.38
C LEU A 257 -56.81 -8.25 -5.63
N LEU A 258 -55.72 -8.30 -6.38
CA LEU A 258 -55.60 -7.59 -7.65
C LEU A 258 -56.60 -8.20 -8.65
N ASP A 259 -57.34 -7.34 -9.35
CA ASP A 259 -58.09 -7.76 -10.53
C ASP A 259 -57.15 -7.69 -11.74
N ALA A 260 -56.44 -8.78 -11.99
CA ALA A 260 -55.43 -8.86 -13.04
C ALA A 260 -56.02 -8.57 -14.43
N LYS A 261 -57.24 -9.03 -14.71
CA LYS A 261 -57.89 -8.83 -16.01
C LYS A 261 -58.21 -7.36 -16.24
N THR A 262 -58.83 -6.71 -15.26
CA THR A 262 -59.19 -5.29 -15.36
C THR A 262 -57.94 -4.41 -15.38
N THR A 263 -56.94 -4.75 -14.58
CA THR A 263 -55.64 -4.05 -14.54
C THR A 263 -54.93 -4.12 -15.89
N LEU A 264 -54.80 -5.31 -16.48
CA LEU A 264 -54.15 -5.49 -17.78
C LEU A 264 -54.91 -4.76 -18.89
N ARG A 265 -56.25 -4.87 -18.91
CA ARG A 265 -57.09 -4.18 -19.90
C ARG A 265 -56.98 -2.66 -19.80
N ALA A 266 -56.98 -2.10 -18.59
CA ALA A 266 -56.85 -0.65 -18.37
C ALA A 266 -55.47 -0.10 -18.80
N ASN A 267 -54.44 -0.95 -18.83
CA ASN A 267 -53.07 -0.57 -19.18
C ASN A 267 -52.62 -1.05 -20.57
N VAL A 268 -53.54 -1.48 -21.44
CA VAL A 268 -53.21 -1.87 -22.84
C VAL A 268 -52.53 -0.72 -23.58
N ARG A 269 -52.98 0.51 -23.37
CA ARG A 269 -52.35 1.72 -23.95
C ARG A 269 -50.90 1.95 -23.50
N HIS A 270 -50.48 1.30 -22.42
CA HIS A 270 -49.12 1.36 -21.87
C HIS A 270 -48.34 0.07 -22.15
N GLY A 271 -48.69 -0.66 -23.21
CA GLY A 271 -48.02 -1.91 -23.58
C GLY A 271 -48.22 -3.04 -22.56
N GLY A 272 -49.29 -2.99 -21.77
CA GLY A 272 -49.56 -3.99 -20.72
C GLY A 272 -48.78 -3.76 -19.43
N VAL A 273 -48.00 -2.69 -19.33
CA VAL A 273 -47.29 -2.32 -18.09
C VAL A 273 -48.26 -1.71 -17.08
N PRO A 274 -48.43 -2.31 -15.87
CA PRO A 274 -49.52 -1.97 -14.96
C PRO A 274 -49.25 -0.69 -14.13
N PHE A 275 -49.46 0.47 -14.74
CA PHE A 275 -49.39 1.78 -14.05
C PHE A 275 -50.65 2.07 -13.22
N ALA A 276 -51.83 1.69 -13.72
CA ALA A 276 -53.10 1.83 -13.02
C ALA A 276 -53.56 0.48 -12.45
N LEU A 277 -53.45 0.28 -11.12
CA LEU A 277 -53.82 -0.97 -10.45
C LEU A 277 -55.30 -0.99 -10.06
N HIS A 278 -56.02 -2.03 -10.49
CA HIS A 278 -57.40 -2.27 -10.10
C HIS A 278 -57.51 -3.48 -9.16
N PHE A 279 -58.31 -3.34 -8.10
CA PHE A 279 -58.49 -4.38 -7.07
C PHE A 279 -59.94 -4.86 -7.05
N LYS A 280 -60.15 -6.14 -6.72
CA LYS A 280 -61.50 -6.74 -6.61
C LYS A 280 -62.31 -6.02 -5.53
N ARG A 281 -63.53 -5.59 -5.90
CA ARG A 281 -64.50 -5.01 -4.95
C ARG A 281 -65.24 -6.14 -4.25
N ARG A 282 -65.35 -6.06 -2.93
CA ARG A 282 -66.14 -7.01 -2.13
C ARG A 282 -67.55 -6.43 -2.03
N HIS A 283 -68.54 -7.07 -2.64
CA HIS A 283 -69.94 -6.70 -2.45
C HIS A 283 -70.42 -7.30 -1.12
N PRO A 284 -70.82 -6.47 -0.14
CA PRO A 284 -71.51 -6.98 1.03
C PRO A 284 -72.87 -7.52 0.56
N LYS A 285 -73.19 -8.76 0.91
CA LYS A 285 -74.53 -9.31 0.67
C LYS A 285 -75.54 -8.50 1.51
N PRO A 286 -76.71 -8.13 0.98
CA PRO A 286 -77.75 -7.47 1.77
C PRO A 286 -78.17 -8.37 2.93
N LYS A 287 -78.47 -7.77 4.09
CA LYS A 287 -78.98 -8.47 5.27
C LYS A 287 -80.40 -8.97 5.03
#